data_AF-A0A323VDF4-F1
#
_entry.id   AF-A0A323VDF4-F1
#
_cell.length_a   1.000
_cell.length_b   1.000
_cell.length_c   1.000
_cell.angle_alpha   90.00
_cell.angle_beta   90.00
_cell.angle_gamma   90.00
#
_symmetry.space_group_name_H-M   'P 1'
#
loop_
_entity.id
_entity.type
_entity.pdbx_description
1 polymer ?
#
loop_
_entity_poly.entity_id
_entity_poly.type
_entity_poly.pdbx_seq_one_letter_code
_entity_poly.pdbx_strand_id
1 'polypeptide(L)'
;MSGAPVSGGRGLAGSASRGAVVTLVGQAVRVVVQLAGIVVLARLLSPEDYGLVAIVAAIIGFGEIFRDFGLSSAAIQARVLTDGQRDNLFWLNTGIGGVLAVLVCAAAPLLAAAFDDDRLVPLAMALSATFLLNGISTQYRAMHARHLRFGRLALSEITGQLAGVALGITAAALGAGYWALVVLQLGQLVVTQVLLVATNRWLPGRPRRDESIRPFVGYGAQLIGAQLLNHLASNVDTLTIGARFGAVPAGLYNRAFQLVMMPLLQVQMPSTRVALPVLSRLQDQRERFADFLLFGQVVLLSLIGTVFGVLVAQAPDVVHLALGPQWPEVVPLLRILLVAGFFQAAGYATYWVFLAKGLTRTQFVYALVTRPVVAAMVVAGSVWGLRGVAVAYAAGAALSWPTALLWIRRASDAPVGRMFGNGLRALVVFGTASAVSWLSTRELPADAHVLRLLVGALVLVAVAGLLVLLWPAYRRDARRMWSLREHLGRRRGRHGRPARGEARGRHAAGAAPTSTREAGGPLASAGAVAGSGRPDREAGA
;
A
#
# COMPACT_ATOMS: atom_id res chain seq x y z
N MET A 1 8.08 41.38 5.38
CA MET A 1 6.98 42.33 5.10
C MET A 1 6.36 41.99 3.75
N SER A 2 5.19 42.57 3.42
CA SER A 2 4.39 42.31 2.20
C SER A 2 3.79 40.89 2.11
N GLY A 3 2.64 40.69 2.77
CA GLY A 3 1.80 39.51 2.55
C GLY A 3 0.85 39.74 1.38
N ALA A 4 1.07 39.01 0.27
CA ALA A 4 0.13 39.01 -0.85
C ALA A 4 -1.10 38.12 -0.54
N PRO A 5 -2.33 38.54 -0.88
CA PRO A 5 -3.52 37.74 -0.65
C PRO A 5 -3.53 36.50 -1.55
N VAL A 6 -3.79 35.33 -0.96
CA VAL A 6 -3.85 34.04 -1.69
C VAL A 6 -5.09 33.99 -2.57
N SER A 7 -4.94 34.46 -3.81
CA SER A 7 -5.95 34.32 -4.85
C SER A 7 -5.93 32.93 -5.47
N GLY A 8 -7.11 32.34 -5.69
CA GLY A 8 -7.27 31.24 -6.64
C GLY A 8 -7.55 29.84 -6.07
N GLY A 9 -8.71 29.64 -5.44
CA GLY A 9 -9.28 28.29 -5.25
C GLY A 9 -9.48 27.47 -6.55
N ARG A 10 -9.45 28.13 -7.72
CA ARG A 10 -9.40 27.49 -9.05
C ARG A 10 -8.00 26.95 -9.42
N GLY A 11 -6.92 27.57 -8.92
CA GLY A 11 -5.55 27.14 -9.20
C GLY A 11 -5.19 25.83 -8.49
N LEU A 12 -5.59 25.68 -7.23
CA LEU A 12 -5.40 24.46 -6.44
C LEU A 12 -6.12 23.24 -7.04
N ALA A 13 -7.32 23.41 -7.58
CA ALA A 13 -8.05 22.34 -8.25
C ALA A 13 -7.40 21.92 -9.58
N GLY A 14 -6.86 22.89 -10.35
CA GLY A 14 -6.14 22.64 -11.60
C GLY A 14 -4.76 22.01 -11.41
N SER A 15 -4.03 22.37 -10.35
CA SER A 15 -2.75 21.75 -10.02
C SER A 15 -2.93 20.35 -9.43
N ALA A 16 -3.95 20.14 -8.58
CA ALA A 16 -4.27 18.83 -8.03
C ALA A 16 -4.70 17.81 -9.12
N SER A 17 -5.50 18.24 -10.11
CA SER A 17 -5.93 17.34 -11.20
C SER A 17 -4.78 16.96 -12.14
N ARG A 18 -3.93 17.92 -12.53
CA ARG A 18 -2.68 17.63 -13.28
C ARG A 18 -1.73 16.73 -12.49
N GLY A 19 -1.56 16.98 -11.19
CA GLY A 19 -0.77 16.15 -10.30
C GLY A 19 -1.29 14.70 -10.22
N ALA A 20 -2.61 14.52 -10.14
CA ALA A 20 -3.23 13.19 -10.14
C ALA A 20 -2.99 12.43 -11.45
N VAL A 21 -3.17 13.08 -12.61
CA VAL A 21 -2.91 12.46 -13.92
C VAL A 21 -1.44 12.07 -14.07
N VAL A 22 -0.51 12.96 -13.73
CA VAL A 22 0.94 12.67 -13.77
C VAL A 22 1.29 11.49 -12.84
N THR A 23 0.68 11.42 -11.66
CA THR A 23 0.89 10.30 -10.72
C THR A 23 0.36 8.98 -11.28
N LEU A 24 -0.81 8.98 -11.93
CA LEU A 24 -1.41 7.78 -12.54
C LEU A 24 -0.60 7.27 -13.74
N VAL A 25 -0.20 8.17 -14.65
CA VAL A 25 0.66 7.83 -15.80
C VAL A 25 2.02 7.34 -15.30
N GLY A 26 2.61 8.02 -14.32
CA GLY A 26 3.86 7.60 -13.70
C GLY A 26 3.79 6.22 -13.05
N GLN A 27 2.69 5.91 -12.36
CA GLN A 27 2.46 4.57 -11.81
C GLN A 27 2.29 3.51 -12.91
N ALA A 28 1.61 3.82 -14.01
CA ALA A 28 1.46 2.89 -15.14
C ALA A 28 2.83 2.58 -15.79
N VAL A 29 3.63 3.61 -16.08
CA VAL A 29 5.01 3.45 -16.58
C VAL A 29 5.85 2.61 -15.61
N ARG A 30 5.76 2.91 -14.31
CA ARG A 30 6.46 2.17 -13.25
C ARG A 30 6.10 0.68 -13.23
N VAL A 31 4.83 0.33 -13.43
CA VAL A 31 4.37 -1.07 -13.51
C VAL A 31 4.89 -1.76 -14.77
N VAL A 32 4.83 -1.10 -15.93
CA VAL A 32 5.36 -1.65 -17.20
C VAL A 32 6.87 -1.92 -17.10
N VAL A 33 7.64 -0.96 -16.55
CA VAL A 33 9.09 -1.12 -16.33
C VAL A 33 9.38 -2.24 -15.34
N GLN A 34 8.59 -2.39 -14.27
CA GLN A 34 8.75 -3.48 -13.31
C GLN A 34 8.46 -4.85 -13.94
N LEU A 35 7.39 -4.97 -14.74
CA LEU A 35 7.04 -6.19 -15.45
C LEU A 35 8.11 -6.56 -16.49
N ALA A 36 8.55 -5.60 -17.31
CA ALA A 36 9.63 -5.81 -18.28
C ALA A 36 10.93 -6.23 -17.59
N GLY A 37 11.31 -5.58 -16.50
CA GLY A 37 12.46 -5.96 -15.69
C GLY A 37 12.38 -7.39 -15.16
N ILE A 38 11.22 -7.79 -14.61
CA ILE A 38 11.00 -9.16 -14.13
C ILE A 38 11.08 -10.17 -15.28
N VAL A 39 10.44 -9.90 -16.42
CA VAL A 39 10.43 -10.82 -17.58
C VAL A 39 11.83 -11.01 -18.17
N VAL A 40 12.58 -9.92 -18.35
CA VAL A 40 13.93 -10.00 -18.93
C VAL A 40 14.92 -10.62 -17.95
N LEU A 41 14.92 -10.19 -16.67
CA LEU A 41 15.87 -10.72 -15.69
C LEU A 41 15.56 -12.16 -15.28
N ALA A 42 14.30 -12.58 -15.22
CA ALA A 42 13.95 -13.98 -14.98
C ALA A 42 14.45 -14.90 -16.10
N ARG A 43 14.56 -14.40 -17.34
CA ARG A 43 15.12 -15.16 -18.46
C ARG A 43 16.65 -15.23 -18.45
N LEU A 44 17.33 -14.21 -17.90
CA LEU A 44 18.79 -14.12 -17.83
C LEU A 44 19.40 -14.72 -16.55
N LEU A 45 18.62 -14.84 -15.47
CA LEU A 45 19.09 -15.29 -14.15
C LEU A 45 18.44 -16.62 -13.75
N SER A 46 19.12 -17.34 -12.86
CA SER A 46 18.65 -18.61 -12.32
C SER A 46 17.69 -18.43 -11.13
N PRO A 47 16.94 -19.48 -10.75
CA PRO A 47 16.24 -19.52 -9.46
C PRO A 47 17.16 -19.30 -8.26
N GLU A 48 18.41 -19.77 -8.33
CA GLU A 48 19.39 -19.62 -7.26
C GLU A 48 19.75 -18.15 -6.99
N ASP A 49 20.02 -17.39 -8.05
CA ASP A 49 20.37 -15.97 -7.97
C ASP A 49 19.28 -15.15 -7.25
N TYR A 50 18.03 -15.42 -7.60
CA TYR A 50 16.87 -14.81 -6.94
C TYR A 50 16.66 -15.30 -5.51
N GLY A 51 17.05 -16.54 -5.20
CA GLY A 51 17.01 -17.12 -3.86
C GLY A 51 17.94 -16.43 -2.88
N LEU A 52 19.23 -16.32 -3.25
CA LEU A 52 20.26 -15.63 -2.47
C LEU A 52 19.82 -14.20 -2.13
N VAL A 53 19.36 -13.46 -3.14
CA VAL A 53 18.91 -12.08 -2.98
C VAL A 53 17.62 -11.99 -2.17
N ALA A 54 16.68 -12.94 -2.30
CA ALA A 54 15.46 -12.96 -1.50
C ALA A 54 15.75 -13.19 0.00
N ILE A 55 16.67 -14.09 0.34
CA ILE A 55 17.10 -14.37 1.72
C ILE A 55 17.71 -13.10 2.34
N VAL A 56 18.68 -12.48 1.67
CA VAL A 56 19.32 -11.25 2.16
C VAL A 56 18.31 -10.09 2.22
N ALA A 57 17.45 -9.93 1.21
CA ALA A 57 16.45 -8.86 1.18
C ALA A 57 15.41 -8.95 2.31
N ALA A 58 15.06 -10.15 2.77
CA ALA A 58 14.19 -10.33 3.93
C ALA A 58 14.80 -9.74 5.21
N ILE A 59 16.11 -9.91 5.40
CA ILE A 59 16.89 -9.40 6.54
C ILE A 59 17.14 -7.89 6.41
N ILE A 60 17.54 -7.42 5.23
CA ILE A 60 17.68 -5.98 4.94
C ILE A 60 16.34 -5.27 5.17
N GLY A 61 15.22 -5.84 4.73
CA GLY A 61 13.89 -5.28 4.96
C GLY A 61 13.52 -5.16 6.45
N PHE A 62 14.01 -6.05 7.31
CA PHE A 62 13.82 -5.96 8.76
C PHE A 62 14.59 -4.75 9.33
N GLY A 63 15.84 -4.55 8.90
CA GLY A 63 16.64 -3.37 9.27
C GLY A 63 16.03 -2.05 8.78
N GLU A 64 15.43 -2.02 7.58
CA GLU A 64 14.84 -0.80 6.99
C GLU A 64 13.70 -0.21 7.83
N ILE A 65 12.98 -1.04 8.59
CA ILE A 65 11.93 -0.60 9.53
C ILE A 65 12.54 0.22 10.67
N PHE A 66 13.67 -0.23 11.22
CA PHE A 66 14.43 0.52 12.22
C PHE A 66 15.11 1.74 11.61
N ARG A 67 15.57 1.66 10.36
CA ARG A 67 16.19 2.77 9.65
C ARG A 67 15.23 3.94 9.44
N ASP A 68 14.00 3.68 9.00
CA ASP A 68 13.01 4.76 8.84
C ASP A 68 12.51 5.28 10.19
N PHE A 69 12.39 4.37 11.17
CA PHE A 69 11.90 4.64 12.52
C PHE A 69 10.57 5.44 12.54
N GLY A 70 9.75 5.35 11.47
CA GLY A 70 8.56 6.18 11.26
C GLY A 70 8.80 7.69 11.10
N LEU A 71 10.05 8.14 11.08
CA LEU A 71 10.46 9.56 11.04
C LEU A 71 10.01 10.25 9.75
N SER A 72 9.96 9.51 8.62
CA SER A 72 9.39 9.98 7.36
C SER A 72 7.94 10.46 7.55
N SER A 73 7.10 9.62 8.16
CA SER A 73 5.68 9.93 8.42
C SER A 73 5.53 11.07 9.42
N ALA A 74 6.35 11.08 10.47
CA ALA A 74 6.34 12.14 11.48
C ALA A 74 6.70 13.52 10.89
N ALA A 75 7.73 13.59 10.04
CA ALA A 75 8.16 14.81 9.35
C ALA A 75 7.14 15.33 8.33
N ILE A 76 6.39 14.42 7.66
CA ILE A 76 5.31 14.79 6.74
C ILE A 76 4.09 15.34 7.50
N GLN A 77 3.72 14.73 8.63
CA GLN A 77 2.52 15.10 9.41
C GLN A 77 2.71 16.31 10.32
N ALA A 78 3.95 16.70 10.64
CA ALA A 78 4.26 17.84 11.49
C ALA A 78 3.63 19.14 10.98
N ARG A 79 2.87 19.88 11.81
CA ARG A 79 2.32 21.19 11.40
C ARG A 79 3.43 22.18 11.06
N VAL A 80 4.45 22.24 11.91
CA VAL A 80 5.69 23.00 11.71
C VAL A 80 6.85 22.01 11.78
N LEU A 81 7.86 22.22 10.94
CA LEU A 81 9.13 21.50 10.95
C LEU A 81 10.21 22.56 10.72
N THR A 82 11.06 22.82 11.73
CA THR A 82 12.14 23.80 11.62
C THR A 82 13.26 23.28 10.74
N ASP A 83 14.12 24.18 10.24
CA ASP A 83 15.30 23.76 9.47
C ASP A 83 16.26 22.92 10.32
N GLY A 84 16.43 23.25 11.61
CA GLY A 84 17.24 22.47 12.54
C GLY A 84 16.66 21.09 12.84
N GLN A 85 15.33 20.97 13.00
CA GLN A 85 14.67 19.66 13.10
C GLN A 85 14.85 18.84 11.81
N ARG A 86 14.75 19.46 10.62
CA ARG A 86 14.97 18.77 9.34
C ARG A 86 16.41 18.26 9.21
N ASP A 87 17.41 19.09 9.54
CA ASP A 87 18.83 18.73 9.58
C ASP A 87 19.06 17.56 10.58
N ASN A 88 18.52 17.66 11.79
CA ASN A 88 18.64 16.63 12.82
C ASN A 88 17.99 15.29 12.41
N LEU A 89 16.80 15.32 11.80
CA LEU A 89 16.14 14.12 11.30
C LEU A 89 16.90 13.47 10.13
N PHE A 90 17.60 14.26 9.30
CA PHE A 90 18.48 13.72 8.26
C PHE A 90 19.66 12.96 8.85
N TRP A 91 20.36 13.57 9.80
CA TRP A 91 21.52 12.94 10.44
C TRP A 91 21.12 11.73 11.30
N LEU A 92 19.92 11.74 11.90
CA LEU A 92 19.39 10.56 12.59
C LEU A 92 19.12 9.40 11.61
N ASN A 93 18.39 9.64 10.51
CA ASN A 93 18.11 8.60 9.51
C ASN A 93 19.40 8.05 8.86
N THR A 94 20.35 8.94 8.54
CA THR A 94 21.63 8.57 7.92
C THR A 94 22.54 7.83 8.92
N GLY A 95 22.58 8.29 10.18
CA GLY A 95 23.36 7.66 11.25
C GLY A 95 22.83 6.27 11.61
N ILE A 96 21.52 6.10 11.77
CA ILE A 96 20.91 4.77 11.96
C ILE A 96 21.21 3.88 10.74
N GLY A 97 21.13 4.43 9.51
CA GLY A 97 21.48 3.69 8.30
C GLY A 97 22.92 3.21 8.27
N GLY A 98 23.88 4.05 8.66
CA GLY A 98 25.30 3.68 8.78
C GLY A 98 25.54 2.62 9.86
N VAL A 99 24.90 2.75 11.03
CA VAL A 99 24.99 1.75 12.11
C VAL A 99 24.43 0.40 11.67
N LEU A 100 23.25 0.39 11.03
CA LEU A 100 22.66 -0.85 10.50
C LEU A 100 23.51 -1.49 9.40
N ALA A 101 24.16 -0.70 8.55
CA ALA A 101 25.09 -1.21 7.56
C ALA A 101 26.29 -1.92 8.21
N VAL A 102 26.93 -1.29 9.20
CA VAL A 102 28.04 -1.90 9.96
C VAL A 102 27.58 -3.16 10.70
N LEU A 103 26.40 -3.13 11.34
CA LEU A 103 25.84 -4.29 12.05
C LEU A 103 25.56 -5.46 11.10
N VAL A 104 25.02 -5.22 9.90
CA VAL A 104 24.81 -6.29 8.91
C VAL A 104 26.13 -6.79 8.33
N CYS A 105 27.12 -5.93 8.07
CA CYS A 105 28.45 -6.39 7.66
C CYS A 105 29.11 -7.27 8.73
N ALA A 106 28.99 -6.92 10.01
CA ALA A 106 29.50 -7.73 11.12
C ALA A 106 28.72 -9.04 11.32
N ALA A 107 27.41 -9.05 11.06
CA ALA A 107 26.56 -10.23 11.15
C ALA A 107 26.56 -11.11 9.87
N ALA A 108 27.16 -10.65 8.77
CA ALA A 108 27.15 -11.35 7.49
C ALA A 108 27.76 -12.77 7.54
N PRO A 109 28.86 -13.04 8.29
CA PRO A 109 29.37 -14.41 8.47
C PRO A 109 28.40 -15.31 9.26
N LEU A 110 27.70 -14.76 10.26
CA LEU A 110 26.67 -15.49 11.01
C LEU A 110 25.47 -15.82 10.10
N LEU A 111 25.13 -14.93 9.17
CA LEU A 111 24.09 -15.19 8.18
C LEU A 111 24.49 -16.33 7.24
N ALA A 112 25.71 -16.33 6.69
CA ALA A 112 26.20 -17.42 5.87
C ALA A 112 26.18 -18.75 6.61
N ALA A 113 26.69 -18.80 7.85
CA ALA A 113 26.67 -19.99 8.69
C ALA A 113 25.25 -20.48 9.03
N ALA A 114 24.27 -19.58 9.17
CA ALA A 114 22.88 -19.94 9.47
C ALA A 114 22.09 -20.50 8.26
N PHE A 115 22.61 -20.35 7.04
CA PHE A 115 21.99 -20.80 5.79
C PHE A 115 22.89 -21.73 4.97
N ASP A 116 24.08 -22.07 5.48
CA ASP A 116 25.11 -22.92 4.85
C ASP A 116 25.55 -22.41 3.46
N ASP A 117 25.73 -21.09 3.30
CA ASP A 117 26.10 -20.46 2.02
C ASP A 117 26.94 -19.18 2.17
N ASP A 118 28.25 -19.31 1.92
CA ASP A 118 29.22 -18.21 2.00
C ASP A 118 28.97 -17.05 1.02
N ARG A 119 28.22 -17.29 -0.07
CA ARG A 119 27.89 -16.22 -1.04
C ARG A 119 26.98 -15.16 -0.43
N LEU A 120 26.29 -15.49 0.67
CA LEU A 120 25.50 -14.54 1.45
C LEU A 120 26.37 -13.47 2.15
N VAL A 121 27.65 -13.73 2.44
CA VAL A 121 28.53 -12.74 3.09
C VAL A 121 28.72 -11.48 2.23
N PRO A 122 29.33 -11.55 1.01
CA PRO A 122 29.52 -10.36 0.19
C PRO A 122 28.20 -9.76 -0.28
N LEU A 123 27.16 -10.57 -0.45
CA LEU A 123 25.82 -10.11 -0.83
C LEU A 123 25.15 -9.27 0.27
N ALA A 124 25.21 -9.73 1.53
CA ALA A 124 24.70 -8.99 2.68
C ALA A 124 25.51 -7.72 2.92
N MET A 125 26.84 -7.77 2.80
CA MET A 125 27.69 -6.58 2.90
C MET A 125 27.33 -5.53 1.85
N ALA A 126 27.19 -5.92 0.58
CA ALA A 126 26.85 -5.01 -0.51
C ALA A 126 25.43 -4.43 -0.37
N LEU A 127 24.44 -5.26 -0.04
CA LEU A 127 23.06 -4.80 0.17
C LEU A 127 22.88 -4.01 1.47
N SER A 128 23.79 -4.11 2.44
CA SER A 128 23.78 -3.24 3.63
C SER A 128 23.89 -1.73 3.28
N ALA A 129 24.51 -1.41 2.13
CA ALA A 129 24.59 -0.05 1.62
C ALA A 129 23.20 0.58 1.34
N THR A 130 22.14 -0.22 1.15
CA THR A 130 20.78 0.32 0.99
C THR A 130 20.35 1.14 2.20
N PHE A 131 20.75 0.76 3.42
CA PHE A 131 20.40 1.49 4.64
C PHE A 131 20.93 2.92 4.63
N LEU A 132 22.18 3.10 4.18
CA LEU A 132 22.81 4.41 4.10
C LEU A 132 22.16 5.27 3.00
N LEU A 133 21.96 4.71 1.81
CA LEU A 133 21.33 5.39 0.67
C LEU A 133 19.87 5.80 0.97
N ASN A 134 19.10 4.92 1.63
CA ASN A 134 17.76 5.23 2.08
C ASN A 134 17.76 6.27 3.21
N GLY A 135 18.69 6.18 4.15
CA GLY A 135 18.84 7.14 5.25
C GLY A 135 19.06 8.57 4.76
N ILE A 136 19.96 8.73 3.77
CA ILE A 136 20.20 10.00 3.08
C ILE A 136 18.93 10.44 2.31
N SER A 137 18.32 9.53 1.54
CA SER A 137 17.17 9.82 0.69
C SER A 137 15.90 10.21 1.45
N THR A 138 15.73 9.74 2.69
CA THR A 138 14.48 9.86 3.46
C THR A 138 13.97 11.30 3.58
N GLN A 139 14.79 12.25 4.03
CA GLN A 139 14.32 13.62 4.24
C GLN A 139 14.01 14.36 2.93
N TYR A 140 14.69 14.02 1.83
CA TYR A 140 14.36 14.55 0.51
C TYR A 140 13.00 14.06 -0.01
N ARG A 141 12.66 12.77 0.21
CA ARG A 141 11.32 12.22 -0.10
C ARG A 141 10.25 12.87 0.78
N ALA A 142 10.48 12.94 2.09
CA ALA A 142 9.56 13.58 3.03
C ALA A 142 9.30 15.04 2.69
N MET A 143 10.33 15.78 2.27
CA MET A 143 10.21 17.19 1.88
C MET A 143 9.44 17.39 0.57
N HIS A 144 9.63 16.54 -0.46
CA HIS A 144 8.79 16.60 -1.66
C HIS A 144 7.33 16.26 -1.36
N ALA A 145 7.08 15.23 -0.53
CA ALA A 145 5.73 14.86 -0.11
C ALA A 145 5.02 15.96 0.70
N ARG A 146 5.71 16.55 1.70
CA ARG A 146 5.23 17.66 2.53
C ARG A 146 4.85 18.89 1.70
N HIS A 147 5.63 19.22 0.67
CA HIS A 147 5.34 20.33 -0.26
C HIS A 147 4.43 19.95 -1.44
N LEU A 148 3.80 18.76 -1.42
CA LEU A 148 2.92 18.23 -2.47
C LEU A 148 3.58 18.17 -3.86
N ARG A 149 4.91 18.09 -3.93
CA ARG A 149 5.71 18.03 -5.18
C ARG A 149 5.77 16.61 -5.74
N PHE A 150 4.64 15.91 -5.75
CA PHE A 150 4.54 14.49 -6.14
C PHE A 150 5.10 14.21 -7.54
N GLY A 151 4.99 15.15 -8.49
CA GLY A 151 5.59 15.02 -9.81
C GLY A 151 7.13 14.91 -9.79
N ARG A 152 7.83 15.62 -8.88
CA ARG A 152 9.30 15.52 -8.74
C ARG A 152 9.71 14.23 -8.04
N LEU A 153 8.95 13.81 -7.03
CA LEU A 153 9.14 12.53 -6.36
C LEU A 153 8.94 11.36 -7.33
N ALA A 154 7.85 11.36 -8.08
CA ALA A 154 7.56 10.36 -9.10
C ALA A 154 8.62 10.34 -10.21
N LEU A 155 9.06 11.50 -10.71
CA LEU A 155 10.15 11.58 -11.69
C LEU A 155 11.44 10.92 -11.15
N SER A 156 11.85 11.25 -9.92
CA SER A 156 13.05 10.67 -9.31
C SER A 156 12.93 9.15 -9.14
N GLU A 157 11.78 8.65 -8.69
CA GLU A 157 11.53 7.22 -8.49
C GLU A 157 11.43 6.43 -9.81
N ILE A 158 10.78 6.98 -10.83
CA ILE A 158 10.61 6.33 -12.14
C ILE A 158 11.94 6.30 -12.89
N THR A 159 12.67 7.42 -12.93
CA THR A 159 13.99 7.46 -13.58
C THR A 159 15.00 6.58 -12.85
N GLY A 160 14.97 6.56 -11.51
CA GLY A 160 15.77 5.61 -10.73
C GLY A 160 15.43 4.16 -11.05
N GLN A 161 14.14 3.79 -11.10
CA GLN A 161 13.74 2.41 -11.42
C GLN A 161 14.10 2.02 -12.87
N LEU A 162 13.93 2.93 -13.84
CA LEU A 162 14.38 2.72 -15.22
C LEU A 162 15.90 2.47 -15.29
N ALA A 163 16.69 3.31 -14.63
CA ALA A 163 18.15 3.17 -14.60
C ALA A 163 18.57 1.87 -13.89
N GLY A 164 17.98 1.53 -12.74
CA GLY A 164 18.26 0.28 -12.04
C GLY A 164 17.92 -0.95 -12.89
N VAL A 165 16.75 -1.00 -13.52
CA VAL A 165 16.38 -2.11 -14.41
C VAL A 165 17.32 -2.20 -15.60
N ALA A 166 17.70 -1.08 -16.23
CA ALA A 166 18.68 -1.08 -17.33
C ALA A 166 20.05 -1.59 -16.87
N LEU A 167 20.59 -1.06 -15.77
CA LEU A 167 21.87 -1.48 -15.20
C LEU A 167 21.88 -2.96 -14.80
N GLY A 168 20.78 -3.45 -14.21
CA GLY A 168 20.61 -4.86 -13.86
C GLY A 168 20.56 -5.78 -15.08
N ILE A 169 19.79 -5.40 -16.12
CA ILE A 169 19.73 -6.18 -17.37
C ILE A 169 21.09 -6.20 -18.05
N THR A 170 21.81 -5.08 -18.09
CA THR A 170 23.18 -5.01 -18.63
C THR A 170 24.13 -5.90 -17.84
N ALA A 171 24.11 -5.86 -16.51
CA ALA A 171 24.95 -6.72 -15.67
C ALA A 171 24.62 -8.22 -15.84
N ALA A 172 23.33 -8.57 -15.94
CA ALA A 172 22.91 -9.96 -16.19
C ALA A 172 23.36 -10.45 -17.57
N ALA A 173 23.22 -9.62 -18.61
CA ALA A 173 23.68 -9.93 -19.97
C ALA A 173 25.22 -10.07 -20.07
N LEU A 174 25.97 -9.42 -19.17
CA LEU A 174 27.42 -9.57 -19.01
C LEU A 174 27.82 -10.75 -18.10
N GLY A 175 26.87 -11.59 -17.68
CA GLY A 175 27.14 -12.81 -16.89
C GLY A 175 27.36 -12.58 -15.39
N ALA A 176 26.94 -11.45 -14.82
CA ALA A 176 27.18 -11.14 -13.41
C ALA A 176 26.39 -12.00 -12.39
N GLY A 177 25.48 -12.86 -12.83
CA GLY A 177 24.61 -13.66 -11.96
C GLY A 177 23.84 -12.80 -10.96
N TYR A 178 23.73 -13.24 -9.71
CA TYR A 178 23.05 -12.53 -8.62
C TYR A 178 23.53 -11.08 -8.40
N TRP A 179 24.77 -10.73 -8.77
CA TRP A 179 25.24 -9.34 -8.70
C TRP A 179 24.44 -8.40 -9.60
N ALA A 180 23.80 -8.89 -10.66
CA ALA A 180 22.90 -8.10 -11.49
C ALA A 180 21.72 -7.53 -10.70
N LEU A 181 21.20 -8.28 -9.72
CA LEU A 181 20.10 -7.82 -8.85
C LEU A 181 20.59 -6.80 -7.80
N VAL A 182 21.84 -6.94 -7.33
CA VAL A 182 22.50 -5.96 -6.46
C VAL A 182 22.72 -4.64 -7.20
N VAL A 183 23.27 -4.70 -8.41
CA VAL A 183 23.48 -3.56 -9.31
C VAL A 183 22.15 -2.88 -9.65
N LEU A 184 21.09 -3.64 -9.89
CA LEU A 184 19.73 -3.11 -10.07
C LEU A 184 19.27 -2.31 -8.85
N GLN A 185 19.35 -2.89 -7.66
CA GLN A 185 18.81 -2.30 -6.45
C GLN A 185 19.62 -1.07 -6.00
N LEU A 186 20.95 -1.17 -5.98
CA LEU A 186 21.83 -0.05 -5.63
C LEU A 186 21.80 1.04 -6.71
N GLY A 187 21.84 0.67 -7.99
CA GLY A 187 21.74 1.62 -9.11
C GLY A 187 20.43 2.40 -9.09
N GLN A 188 19.30 1.73 -8.82
CA GLN A 188 18.01 2.40 -8.61
C GLN A 188 18.07 3.41 -7.47
N LEU A 189 18.63 3.03 -6.31
CA LEU A 189 18.72 3.91 -5.15
C LEU A 189 19.63 5.12 -5.41
N VAL A 190 20.83 4.91 -5.97
CA VAL A 190 21.79 5.98 -6.28
C VAL A 190 21.20 6.98 -7.27
N VAL A 191 20.62 6.54 -8.39
CA VAL A 191 20.01 7.45 -9.38
C VAL A 191 18.80 8.18 -8.78
N THR A 192 17.96 7.49 -7.98
CA THR A 192 16.87 8.15 -7.26
C THR A 192 17.41 9.22 -6.30
N GLN A 193 18.46 8.91 -5.54
CA GLN A 193 19.07 9.83 -4.57
C GLN A 193 19.66 11.06 -5.24
N VAL A 194 20.43 10.90 -6.33
CA VAL A 194 21.00 12.02 -7.10
C VAL A 194 19.89 12.97 -7.58
N LEU A 195 18.80 12.42 -8.14
CA LEU A 195 17.66 13.22 -8.58
C LEU A 195 16.89 13.86 -7.43
N LEU A 196 16.75 13.17 -6.29
CA LEU A 196 16.13 13.72 -5.09
C LEU A 196 16.92 14.91 -4.52
N VAL A 197 18.25 14.82 -4.49
CA VAL A 197 19.14 15.93 -4.07
C VAL A 197 19.02 17.07 -5.08
N ALA A 198 19.24 16.82 -6.38
CA ALA A 198 19.24 17.84 -7.42
C ALA A 198 17.89 18.57 -7.61
N THR A 199 16.77 17.90 -7.32
CA THR A 199 15.42 18.51 -7.40
C THR A 199 14.96 19.21 -6.12
N ASN A 200 15.72 19.09 -5.03
CA ASN A 200 15.60 19.88 -3.81
C ASN A 200 16.58 21.07 -3.82
N ARG A 201 16.28 22.10 -3.02
CA ARG A 201 17.12 23.31 -2.88
C ARG A 201 17.80 23.41 -1.50
N TRP A 202 17.83 22.30 -0.77
CA TRP A 202 18.37 22.21 0.58
C TRP A 202 19.43 21.13 0.60
N LEU A 203 20.52 21.42 1.31
CA LEU A 203 21.52 20.46 1.73
C LEU A 203 21.52 20.46 3.27
N PRO A 204 21.71 19.30 3.92
CA PRO A 204 21.67 19.19 5.37
C PRO A 204 22.75 20.05 6.02
N GLY A 205 22.32 20.92 6.95
CA GLY A 205 23.21 21.64 7.84
C GLY A 205 23.83 20.73 8.90
N ARG A 206 24.68 21.29 9.77
CA ARG A 206 25.21 20.56 10.94
C ARG A 206 24.07 20.24 11.95
N PRO A 207 24.12 19.10 12.67
CA PRO A 207 23.17 18.82 13.75
C PRO A 207 23.15 19.94 14.80
N ARG A 208 21.96 20.29 15.28
CA ARG A 208 21.73 21.41 16.21
C ARG A 208 21.09 20.90 17.50
N ARG A 209 21.67 21.17 18.68
CA ARG A 209 21.25 20.54 19.96
C ARG A 209 20.05 21.22 20.63
N ASP A 210 19.78 22.47 20.27
CA ASP A 210 18.64 23.30 20.64
C ASP A 210 17.31 22.81 20.02
N GLU A 211 17.37 22.16 18.86
CA GLU A 211 16.21 21.75 18.06
C GLU A 211 15.76 20.31 18.37
N SER A 212 14.91 20.16 19.38
CA SER A 212 14.44 18.86 19.87
C SER A 212 13.66 18.07 18.81
N ILE A 213 14.11 16.83 18.55
CA ILE A 213 13.42 15.85 17.69
C ILE A 213 12.66 14.75 18.46
N ARG A 214 12.64 14.80 19.81
CA ARG A 214 11.99 13.78 20.65
C ARG A 214 10.52 13.48 20.25
N PRO A 215 9.67 14.46 19.89
CA PRO A 215 8.29 14.17 19.48
C PRO A 215 8.18 13.28 18.23
N PHE A 216 9.11 13.45 17.27
CA PHE A 216 9.14 12.63 16.05
C PHE A 216 9.57 11.19 16.34
N VAL A 217 10.56 11.02 17.22
CA VAL A 217 11.04 9.69 17.66
C VAL A 217 9.94 8.95 18.44
N GLY A 218 9.21 9.64 19.33
CA GLY A 218 8.10 9.06 20.10
C GLY A 218 6.93 8.58 19.22
N TYR A 219 6.56 9.37 18.20
CA TYR A 219 5.59 8.95 17.17
C TYR A 219 6.10 7.72 16.40
N GLY A 220 7.37 7.76 16.01
CA GLY A 220 8.04 6.69 15.27
C GLY A 220 8.01 5.34 15.97
N ALA A 221 8.37 5.31 17.25
CA ALA A 221 8.43 4.10 18.07
C ALA A 221 7.10 3.32 18.10
N GLN A 222 5.96 4.02 18.16
CA GLN A 222 4.62 3.40 18.16
C GLN A 222 4.30 2.69 16.84
N LEU A 223 4.83 3.18 15.72
CA LEU A 223 4.60 2.63 14.39
C LEU A 223 5.46 1.38 14.11
N ILE A 224 6.66 1.30 14.70
CA ILE A 224 7.63 0.21 14.47
C ILE A 224 7.04 -1.14 14.88
N GLY A 225 6.43 -1.28 16.06
CA GLY A 225 5.92 -2.57 16.54
C GLY A 225 4.91 -3.21 15.58
N ALA A 226 4.06 -2.40 14.96
CA ALA A 226 3.11 -2.86 13.94
C ALA A 226 3.79 -3.22 12.61
N GLN A 227 4.80 -2.46 12.17
CA GLN A 227 5.53 -2.76 10.93
C GLN A 227 6.42 -4.01 11.08
N LEU A 228 7.12 -4.14 12.21
CA LEU A 228 7.99 -5.26 12.54
C LEU A 228 7.23 -6.59 12.52
N LEU A 229 6.07 -6.64 13.18
CA LEU A 229 5.17 -7.80 13.17
C LEU A 229 4.71 -8.17 11.76
N ASN A 230 4.31 -7.18 10.95
CA ASN A 230 3.84 -7.46 9.58
C ASN A 230 4.99 -7.90 8.66
N HIS A 231 6.18 -7.31 8.78
CA HIS A 231 7.34 -7.69 7.96
C HIS A 231 7.85 -9.07 8.30
N LEU A 232 8.09 -9.36 9.58
CA LEU A 232 8.54 -10.69 10.01
C LEU A 232 7.55 -11.76 9.52
N ALA A 233 6.26 -11.58 9.79
CA ALA A 233 5.20 -12.51 9.36
C ALA A 233 5.03 -12.62 7.83
N SER A 234 5.49 -11.65 7.05
CA SER A 234 5.43 -11.68 5.57
C SER A 234 6.73 -12.18 4.93
N ASN A 235 7.75 -12.52 5.73
CA ASN A 235 9.02 -13.09 5.26
C ASN A 235 9.40 -14.39 5.97
N VAL A 236 8.65 -14.86 6.99
CA VAL A 236 8.87 -16.17 7.63
C VAL A 236 8.89 -17.29 6.60
N ASP A 237 8.07 -17.22 5.56
CA ASP A 237 8.08 -18.19 4.46
C ASP A 237 9.42 -18.25 3.74
N THR A 238 9.91 -17.11 3.24
CA THR A 238 11.18 -17.00 2.51
C THR A 238 12.37 -17.38 3.38
N LEU A 239 12.39 -16.94 4.66
CA LEU A 239 13.44 -17.30 5.61
C LEU A 239 13.42 -18.78 5.98
N THR A 240 12.24 -19.36 6.23
CA THR A 240 12.10 -20.81 6.53
C THR A 240 12.51 -21.65 5.33
N ILE A 241 12.14 -21.24 4.12
CA ILE A 241 12.51 -21.96 2.89
C ILE A 241 14.02 -21.88 2.66
N GLY A 242 14.62 -20.70 2.76
CA GLY A 242 16.06 -20.53 2.60
C GLY A 242 16.86 -21.35 3.61
N ALA A 243 16.50 -21.30 4.89
CA ALA A 243 17.23 -22.01 5.94
C ALA A 243 17.03 -23.53 5.96
N ARG A 244 15.95 -24.05 5.34
CA ARG A 244 15.66 -25.51 5.30
C ARG A 244 15.94 -26.18 3.96
N PHE A 245 15.94 -25.43 2.87
CA PHE A 245 16.04 -25.98 1.51
C PHE A 245 17.00 -25.20 0.59
N GLY A 246 17.69 -24.18 1.10
CA GLY A 246 18.65 -23.38 0.35
C GLY A 246 18.04 -22.37 -0.63
N ALA A 247 18.92 -21.78 -1.45
CA ALA A 247 18.57 -20.66 -2.31
C ALA A 247 17.57 -21.01 -3.44
N VAL A 248 17.76 -22.10 -4.18
CA VAL A 248 16.90 -22.44 -5.34
C VAL A 248 15.40 -22.50 -4.98
N PRO A 249 14.97 -23.25 -3.95
CA PRO A 249 13.57 -23.24 -3.48
C PRO A 249 13.08 -21.85 -3.03
N ALA A 250 13.94 -21.06 -2.37
CA ALA A 250 13.60 -19.70 -1.95
C ALA A 250 13.34 -18.79 -3.15
N GLY A 251 14.13 -18.91 -4.22
CA GLY A 251 13.95 -18.17 -5.46
C GLY A 251 12.69 -18.56 -6.22
N LEU A 252 12.41 -19.86 -6.35
CA LEU A 252 11.17 -20.39 -6.94
C LEU A 252 9.92 -19.85 -6.21
N TYR A 253 9.91 -19.93 -4.88
CA TYR A 253 8.83 -19.39 -4.06
C TYR A 253 8.71 -17.87 -4.18
N ASN A 254 9.85 -17.15 -4.15
CA ASN A 254 9.87 -15.70 -4.25
C ASN A 254 9.33 -15.21 -5.61
N ARG A 255 9.68 -15.86 -6.73
CA ARG A 255 9.08 -15.56 -8.05
C ARG A 255 7.57 -15.82 -8.05
N ALA A 256 7.13 -16.99 -7.55
CA ALA A 256 5.71 -17.32 -7.44
C ALA A 256 4.94 -16.26 -6.63
N PHE A 257 5.48 -15.86 -5.48
CA PHE A 257 4.90 -14.86 -4.59
C PHE A 257 4.84 -13.47 -5.23
N GLN A 258 5.89 -13.04 -5.95
CA GLN A 258 5.90 -11.75 -6.66
C GLN A 258 4.82 -11.68 -7.74
N LEU A 259 4.60 -12.75 -8.52
CA LEU A 259 3.53 -12.82 -9.52
C LEU A 259 2.12 -12.69 -8.91
N VAL A 260 1.91 -13.13 -7.66
CA VAL A 260 0.65 -12.93 -6.93
C VAL A 260 0.54 -11.51 -6.36
N MET A 261 1.60 -11.01 -5.73
CA MET A 261 1.57 -9.70 -5.06
C MET A 261 1.45 -8.53 -6.04
N MET A 262 1.99 -8.65 -7.26
CA MET A 262 1.96 -7.54 -8.22
C MET A 262 0.53 -7.08 -8.57
N PRO A 263 -0.37 -7.92 -9.13
CA PRO A 263 -1.75 -7.48 -9.39
C PRO A 263 -2.48 -7.04 -8.11
N LEU A 264 -2.22 -7.75 -7.00
CA LEU A 264 -2.87 -7.52 -5.72
C LEU A 264 -2.61 -6.09 -5.21
N LEU A 265 -1.36 -5.64 -5.20
CA LEU A 265 -0.96 -4.29 -4.77
C LEU A 265 -1.44 -3.20 -5.72
N GLN A 266 -1.43 -3.44 -7.04
CA GLN A 266 -1.92 -2.47 -8.03
C GLN A 266 -3.43 -2.22 -7.92
N VAL A 267 -4.22 -3.21 -7.47
CA VAL A 267 -5.65 -3.02 -7.18
C VAL A 267 -5.86 -2.43 -5.77
N GLN A 268 -5.18 -2.97 -4.75
CA GLN A 268 -5.38 -2.60 -3.35
C GLN A 268 -5.22 -1.09 -3.09
N MET A 269 -4.11 -0.49 -3.56
CA MET A 269 -3.73 0.87 -3.18
C MET A 269 -4.66 1.93 -3.77
N PRO A 270 -5.00 1.92 -5.09
CA PRO A 270 -6.01 2.82 -5.64
C PRO A 270 -7.40 2.60 -5.04
N SER A 271 -7.84 1.35 -4.88
CA SER A 271 -9.17 1.05 -4.32
C SER A 271 -9.31 1.57 -2.89
N THR A 272 -8.28 1.42 -2.05
CA THR A 272 -8.29 1.92 -0.67
C THR A 272 -8.36 3.46 -0.62
N ARG A 273 -7.62 4.15 -1.50
CA ARG A 273 -7.64 5.63 -1.59
C ARG A 273 -9.02 6.18 -1.98
N VAL A 274 -9.82 5.43 -2.75
CA VAL A 274 -11.18 5.82 -3.16
C VAL A 274 -12.22 5.39 -2.13
N ALA A 275 -12.12 4.16 -1.59
CA ALA A 275 -13.12 3.59 -0.70
C ALA A 275 -13.14 4.29 0.67
N LEU A 276 -11.96 4.53 1.26
CA LEU A 276 -11.85 5.03 2.63
C LEU A 276 -12.55 6.39 2.86
N PRO A 277 -12.31 7.46 2.05
CA PRO A 277 -12.94 8.75 2.31
C PRO A 277 -14.47 8.74 2.15
N VAL A 278 -15.01 7.82 1.34
CA VAL A 278 -16.46 7.65 1.18
C VAL A 278 -17.03 6.87 2.36
N LEU A 279 -16.38 5.76 2.76
CA LEU A 279 -16.81 4.96 3.91
C LEU A 279 -16.78 5.75 5.23
N SER A 280 -15.75 6.55 5.50
CA SER A 280 -15.70 7.41 6.69
C SER A 280 -16.80 8.48 6.71
N ARG A 281 -17.21 9.02 5.54
CA ARG A 281 -18.36 9.95 5.46
C ARG A 281 -19.72 9.28 5.61
N LEU A 282 -19.78 7.96 5.42
CA LEU A 282 -20.98 7.15 5.56
C LEU A 282 -20.98 6.34 6.87
N GLN A 283 -19.99 6.51 7.76
CA GLN A 283 -19.76 5.63 8.92
C GLN A 283 -20.99 5.49 9.85
N ASP A 284 -21.79 6.57 9.95
CA ASP A 284 -23.01 6.69 10.75
C ASP A 284 -24.29 6.30 9.97
N GLN A 285 -24.19 6.08 8.66
CA GLN A 285 -25.30 5.75 7.75
C GLN A 285 -25.26 4.25 7.39
N ARG A 286 -25.53 3.39 8.37
CA ARG A 286 -25.43 1.92 8.33
C ARG A 286 -25.72 1.26 6.97
N GLU A 287 -26.90 1.51 6.39
CA GLU A 287 -27.29 0.89 5.12
C GLU A 287 -26.45 1.36 3.93
N ARG A 288 -26.19 2.66 3.83
CA ARG A 288 -25.38 3.26 2.75
C ARG A 288 -23.91 2.87 2.87
N PHE A 289 -23.38 2.79 4.09
CA PHE A 289 -22.06 2.24 4.39
C PHE A 289 -21.96 0.79 3.90
N ALA A 290 -22.93 -0.05 4.30
CA ALA A 290 -22.96 -1.45 3.94
C ALA A 290 -23.06 -1.67 2.42
N ASP A 291 -23.93 -0.92 1.73
CA ASP A 291 -24.13 -1.08 0.29
C ASP A 291 -22.92 -0.57 -0.53
N PHE A 292 -22.29 0.55 -0.13
CA PHE A 292 -21.05 1.01 -0.78
C PHE A 292 -19.88 0.06 -0.52
N LEU A 293 -19.75 -0.47 0.71
CA LEU A 293 -18.72 -1.46 1.07
C LEU A 293 -18.84 -2.74 0.24
N LEU A 294 -20.04 -3.31 0.17
CA LEU A 294 -20.29 -4.56 -0.56
C LEU A 294 -20.09 -4.36 -2.06
N PHE A 295 -20.51 -3.22 -2.61
CA PHE A 295 -20.22 -2.86 -3.99
C PHE A 295 -18.71 -2.79 -4.26
N GLY A 296 -17.95 -2.07 -3.43
CA GLY A 296 -16.50 -1.96 -3.56
C GLY A 296 -15.80 -3.33 -3.44
N GLN A 297 -16.26 -4.18 -2.53
CA GLN A 297 -15.78 -5.56 -2.38
C GLN A 297 -16.04 -6.38 -3.65
N VAL A 298 -17.25 -6.31 -4.22
CA VAL A 298 -17.62 -7.05 -5.43
C VAL A 298 -16.78 -6.62 -6.63
N VAL A 299 -16.55 -5.31 -6.84
CA VAL A 299 -15.68 -4.82 -7.92
C VAL A 299 -14.25 -5.30 -7.72
N LEU A 300 -13.70 -5.17 -6.52
CA LEU A 300 -12.33 -5.58 -6.20
C LEU A 300 -12.11 -7.08 -6.40
N LEU A 301 -13.03 -7.91 -5.90
CA LEU A 301 -13.00 -9.36 -6.09
C LEU A 301 -13.23 -9.78 -7.55
N SER A 302 -14.00 -9.01 -8.32
CA SER A 302 -14.20 -9.30 -9.75
C SER A 302 -12.95 -9.02 -10.58
N LEU A 303 -12.27 -7.90 -10.31
CA LEU A 303 -11.00 -7.57 -10.97
C LEU A 303 -9.91 -8.61 -10.62
N ILE A 304 -9.72 -8.87 -9.33
CA ILE A 304 -8.67 -9.80 -8.87
C ILE A 304 -9.02 -11.24 -9.24
N GLY A 305 -10.28 -11.66 -9.12
CA GLY A 305 -10.75 -12.99 -9.53
C GLY A 305 -10.59 -13.24 -11.03
N THR A 306 -10.77 -12.22 -11.88
CA THR A 306 -10.49 -12.33 -13.31
C THR A 306 -8.99 -12.55 -13.57
N VAL A 307 -8.13 -11.70 -13.01
CA VAL A 307 -6.67 -11.79 -13.22
C VAL A 307 -6.12 -13.10 -12.65
N PHE A 308 -6.42 -13.41 -11.40
CA PHE A 308 -5.94 -14.63 -10.75
C PHE A 308 -6.52 -15.89 -11.37
N GLY A 309 -7.75 -15.86 -11.86
CA GLY A 309 -8.32 -17.00 -12.57
C GLY A 309 -7.56 -17.34 -13.85
N VAL A 310 -7.16 -16.32 -14.64
CA VAL A 310 -6.30 -16.52 -15.82
C VAL A 310 -4.93 -17.06 -15.39
N LEU A 311 -4.33 -16.48 -14.35
CA LEU A 311 -3.03 -16.92 -13.83
C LEU A 311 -3.05 -18.35 -13.25
N VAL A 312 -4.16 -18.82 -12.66
CA VAL A 312 -4.29 -20.20 -12.15
C VAL A 312 -4.49 -21.19 -13.31
N ALA A 313 -5.41 -20.87 -14.22
CA ALA A 313 -5.75 -21.73 -15.36
C ALA A 313 -4.54 -21.91 -16.27
N GLN A 314 -3.99 -20.79 -16.76
CA GLN A 314 -2.90 -20.71 -17.72
C GLN A 314 -1.52 -20.59 -17.07
N ALA A 315 -1.37 -21.05 -15.81
CA ALA A 315 -0.12 -20.96 -15.05
C ALA A 315 1.13 -21.46 -15.79
N PRO A 316 1.12 -22.61 -16.51
CA PRO A 316 2.30 -23.08 -17.25
C PRO A 316 2.71 -22.11 -18.35
N ASP A 317 1.74 -21.69 -19.17
CA ASP A 317 1.95 -20.81 -20.32
C ASP A 317 2.36 -19.40 -19.90
N VAL A 318 1.76 -18.88 -18.82
CA VAL A 318 2.17 -17.60 -18.23
C VAL A 318 3.59 -17.67 -17.67
N VAL A 319 3.95 -18.73 -16.93
CA VAL A 319 5.31 -18.89 -16.40
C VAL A 319 6.33 -19.05 -17.52
N HIS A 320 6.04 -19.84 -18.56
CA HIS A 320 6.93 -20.00 -19.72
C HIS A 320 7.10 -18.67 -20.50
N LEU A 321 6.01 -17.95 -20.77
CA LEU A 321 6.07 -16.67 -21.49
C LEU A 321 6.72 -15.55 -20.66
N ALA A 322 6.41 -15.45 -19.37
CA ALA A 322 6.91 -14.38 -18.52
C ALA A 322 8.31 -14.66 -17.96
N LEU A 323 8.55 -15.83 -17.37
CA LEU A 323 9.81 -16.13 -16.67
C LEU A 323 10.81 -16.90 -17.56
N GLY A 324 10.31 -17.77 -18.44
CA GLY A 324 11.14 -18.61 -19.32
C GLY A 324 11.10 -20.10 -18.96
N PRO A 325 11.77 -20.96 -19.76
CA PRO A 325 11.71 -22.41 -19.63
C PRO A 325 12.36 -22.97 -18.36
N GLN A 326 13.23 -22.21 -17.68
CA GLN A 326 13.92 -22.62 -16.46
C GLN A 326 13.08 -22.49 -15.17
N TRP A 327 11.80 -22.12 -15.28
CA TRP A 327 10.91 -21.86 -14.13
C TRP A 327 9.72 -22.84 -13.94
N PRO A 328 9.72 -24.10 -14.43
CA PRO A 328 8.50 -24.94 -14.40
C PRO A 328 8.00 -25.23 -12.98
N GLU A 329 8.90 -25.29 -12.01
CA GLU A 329 8.57 -25.52 -10.60
C GLU A 329 7.85 -24.33 -9.92
N VAL A 330 7.86 -23.14 -10.53
CA VAL A 330 7.04 -22.00 -10.08
C VAL A 330 5.55 -22.30 -10.25
N VAL A 331 5.16 -23.06 -11.27
CA VAL A 331 3.75 -23.32 -11.64
C VAL A 331 2.89 -23.89 -10.48
N PRO A 332 3.28 -24.97 -9.78
CA PRO A 332 2.49 -25.48 -8.64
C PRO A 332 2.43 -24.48 -7.48
N LEU A 333 3.54 -23.78 -7.18
CA LEU A 333 3.59 -22.80 -6.09
C LEU A 333 2.70 -21.59 -6.40
N LEU A 334 2.76 -21.08 -7.62
CA LEU A 334 1.95 -19.97 -8.11
C LEU A 334 0.45 -20.29 -7.99
N ARG A 335 0.02 -21.47 -8.41
CA ARG A 335 -1.39 -21.90 -8.28
C ARG A 335 -1.88 -21.89 -6.84
N ILE A 336 -1.06 -22.38 -5.89
CA ILE A 336 -1.40 -22.40 -4.46
C ILE A 336 -1.42 -20.98 -3.88
N LEU A 337 -0.42 -20.15 -4.20
CA LEU A 337 -0.31 -18.79 -3.69
C LEU A 337 -1.37 -17.83 -4.29
N LEU A 338 -1.87 -18.08 -5.51
CA LEU A 338 -3.00 -17.33 -6.09
C LEU A 338 -4.30 -17.53 -5.28
N VAL A 339 -4.51 -18.73 -4.72
CA VAL A 339 -5.62 -18.99 -3.78
C VAL A 339 -5.42 -18.18 -2.50
N ALA A 340 -4.20 -18.13 -1.96
CA ALA A 340 -3.87 -17.27 -0.81
C ALA A 340 -4.15 -15.78 -1.11
N GLY A 341 -3.75 -15.31 -2.29
CA GLY A 341 -3.98 -13.95 -2.75
C GLY A 341 -5.46 -13.60 -2.88
N PHE A 342 -6.32 -14.52 -3.33
CA PHE A 342 -7.77 -14.32 -3.39
C PHE A 342 -8.36 -14.06 -1.98
N PHE A 343 -7.94 -14.82 -0.98
CA PHE A 343 -8.39 -14.58 0.41
C PHE A 343 -7.84 -13.27 0.99
N GLN A 344 -6.61 -12.88 0.64
CA GLN A 344 -6.08 -11.55 0.99
C GLN A 344 -6.91 -10.42 0.35
N ALA A 345 -7.29 -10.55 -0.92
CA ALA A 345 -8.19 -9.62 -1.60
C ALA A 345 -9.54 -9.50 -0.91
N ALA A 346 -10.14 -10.63 -0.50
CA ALA A 346 -11.39 -10.64 0.26
C ALA A 346 -11.25 -9.94 1.64
N GLY A 347 -10.05 -9.96 2.22
CA GLY A 347 -9.69 -9.21 3.43
C GLY A 347 -9.61 -7.69 3.28
N TYR A 348 -9.50 -7.15 2.06
CA TYR A 348 -9.37 -5.69 1.88
C TYR A 348 -10.64 -4.91 2.23
N ALA A 349 -11.82 -5.47 2.00
CA ALA A 349 -13.07 -4.84 2.46
C ALA A 349 -13.13 -4.77 4.00
N THR A 350 -12.67 -5.82 4.69
CA THR A 350 -12.52 -5.84 6.14
C THR A 350 -11.53 -4.78 6.62
N TYR A 351 -10.38 -4.63 5.94
CA TYR A 351 -9.41 -3.57 6.23
C TYR A 351 -10.00 -2.16 6.08
N TRP A 352 -10.83 -1.91 5.06
CA TRP A 352 -11.53 -0.62 4.93
C TRP A 352 -12.49 -0.34 6.09
N VAL A 353 -13.17 -1.36 6.63
CA VAL A 353 -14.05 -1.18 7.80
C VAL A 353 -13.25 -0.86 9.05
N PHE A 354 -12.12 -1.56 9.30
CA PHE A 354 -11.25 -1.25 10.43
C PHE A 354 -10.82 0.22 10.41
N LEU A 355 -10.35 0.71 9.27
CA LEU A 355 -9.83 2.07 9.13
C LEU A 355 -10.95 3.13 9.10
N ALA A 356 -12.05 2.88 8.39
CA ALA A 356 -13.14 3.84 8.23
C ALA A 356 -13.91 4.11 9.54
N LYS A 357 -13.99 3.13 10.44
CA LYS A 357 -14.62 3.24 11.78
C LYS A 357 -13.62 3.49 12.92
N GLY A 358 -12.36 3.81 12.62
CA GLY A 358 -11.34 4.12 13.64
C GLY A 358 -10.94 2.94 14.54
N LEU A 359 -11.19 1.70 14.14
CA LEU A 359 -10.97 0.48 14.91
C LEU A 359 -9.49 0.02 14.90
N THR A 360 -8.55 0.97 14.88
CA THR A 360 -7.10 0.72 14.73
C THR A 360 -6.55 -0.20 15.83
N ARG A 361 -7.02 -0.05 17.09
CA ARG A 361 -6.64 -0.94 18.20
C ARG A 361 -7.10 -2.38 17.95
N THR A 362 -8.33 -2.56 17.46
CA THR A 362 -8.88 -3.88 17.13
C THR A 362 -8.12 -4.52 15.98
N GLN A 363 -7.75 -3.73 14.95
CA GLN A 363 -6.92 -4.18 13.83
C GLN A 363 -5.52 -4.62 14.30
N PHE A 364 -4.90 -3.86 15.21
CA PHE A 364 -3.59 -4.19 15.78
C PHE A 364 -3.64 -5.50 16.58
N VAL A 365 -4.63 -5.67 17.47
CA VAL A 365 -4.82 -6.93 18.23
C VAL A 365 -5.12 -8.10 17.29
N TYR A 366 -5.96 -7.91 16.27
CA TYR A 366 -6.21 -8.92 15.24
C TYR A 366 -4.92 -9.34 14.52
N ALA A 367 -4.06 -8.39 14.15
CA ALA A 367 -2.77 -8.70 13.54
C ALA A 367 -1.84 -9.44 14.52
N LEU A 368 -1.78 -9.01 15.79
CA LEU A 368 -0.96 -9.63 16.84
C LEU A 368 -1.34 -11.09 17.11
N VAL A 369 -2.62 -11.45 16.93
CA VAL A 369 -3.09 -12.84 17.05
C VAL A 369 -2.88 -13.63 15.75
N THR A 370 -3.27 -13.09 14.60
CA THR A 370 -3.27 -13.86 13.34
C THR A 370 -1.88 -14.01 12.72
N ARG A 371 -1.01 -13.00 12.80
CA ARG A 371 0.30 -13.03 12.15
C ARG A 371 1.23 -14.13 12.71
N PRO A 372 1.34 -14.33 14.05
CA PRO A 372 2.12 -15.45 14.60
C PRO A 372 1.51 -16.82 14.26
N VAL A 373 0.18 -16.94 14.19
CA VAL A 373 -0.47 -18.20 13.80
C VAL A 373 -0.13 -18.57 12.36
N VAL A 374 -0.19 -17.61 11.41
CA VAL A 374 0.24 -17.87 10.02
C VAL A 374 1.73 -18.21 9.94
N ALA A 375 2.59 -17.54 10.69
CA ALA A 375 4.02 -17.86 10.76
C ALA A 375 4.26 -19.29 11.31
N ALA A 376 3.57 -19.69 12.38
CA ALA A 376 3.65 -21.03 12.95
C ALA A 376 3.13 -22.09 11.96
N MET A 377 2.03 -21.82 11.26
CA MET A 377 1.53 -22.68 10.19
C MET A 377 2.56 -22.85 9.07
N VAL A 378 3.23 -21.78 8.63
CA VAL A 378 4.29 -21.80 7.62
C VAL A 378 5.49 -22.65 8.06
N VAL A 379 5.95 -22.48 9.30
CA VAL A 379 7.06 -23.27 9.87
C VAL A 379 6.68 -24.75 9.98
N ALA A 380 5.48 -25.08 10.47
CA ALA A 380 4.98 -26.46 10.48
C ALA A 380 4.81 -27.02 9.06
N GLY A 381 4.29 -26.20 8.14
CA GLY A 381 4.10 -26.51 6.73
C GLY A 381 5.38 -26.94 6.01
N SER A 382 6.53 -26.40 6.43
CA SER A 382 7.83 -26.79 5.88
C SER A 382 8.25 -28.23 6.18
N VAL A 383 7.58 -28.96 7.09
CA VAL A 383 7.81 -30.41 7.26
C VAL A 383 7.43 -31.19 5.99
N TRP A 384 6.47 -30.69 5.20
CA TRP A 384 6.07 -31.27 3.90
C TRP A 384 6.75 -30.57 2.70
N GLY A 385 7.94 -29.99 2.92
CA GLY A 385 8.73 -29.33 1.87
C GLY A 385 8.13 -28.02 1.35
N LEU A 386 8.62 -27.58 0.20
CA LEU A 386 8.28 -26.29 -0.42
C LEU A 386 6.79 -26.11 -0.70
N ARG A 387 6.11 -27.17 -1.16
CA ARG A 387 4.66 -27.16 -1.39
C ARG A 387 3.88 -27.06 -0.07
N GLY A 388 4.35 -27.70 0.99
CA GLY A 388 3.77 -27.59 2.33
C GLY A 388 3.81 -26.16 2.87
N VAL A 389 4.89 -25.42 2.64
CA VAL A 389 4.97 -23.99 2.97
C VAL A 389 3.92 -23.17 2.22
N ALA A 390 3.81 -23.36 0.90
CA ALA A 390 2.81 -22.64 0.09
C ALA A 390 1.37 -22.96 0.52
N VAL A 391 1.05 -24.22 0.80
CA VAL A 391 -0.28 -24.64 1.29
C VAL A 391 -0.56 -24.06 2.67
N ALA A 392 0.42 -24.07 3.58
CA ALA A 392 0.26 -23.49 4.91
C ALA A 392 0.03 -21.97 4.87
N TYR A 393 0.74 -21.25 4.00
CA TYR A 393 0.50 -19.82 3.77
C TYR A 393 -0.92 -19.59 3.21
N ALA A 394 -1.36 -20.39 2.23
CA ALA A 394 -2.70 -20.30 1.65
C ALA A 394 -3.82 -20.60 2.66
N ALA A 395 -3.64 -21.63 3.49
CA ALA A 395 -4.54 -21.97 4.58
C ALA A 395 -4.56 -20.86 5.65
N GLY A 396 -3.40 -20.27 5.98
CA GLY A 396 -3.29 -19.13 6.88
C GLY A 396 -4.05 -17.90 6.38
N ALA A 397 -3.94 -17.57 5.09
CA ALA A 397 -4.73 -16.51 4.45
C ALA A 397 -6.24 -16.83 4.42
N ALA A 398 -6.61 -18.07 4.12
CA ALA A 398 -7.98 -18.56 4.12
C ALA A 398 -8.63 -18.51 5.52
N LEU A 399 -7.87 -18.76 6.58
CA LEU A 399 -8.32 -18.64 7.98
C LEU A 399 -8.36 -17.18 8.46
N SER A 400 -7.41 -16.35 8.00
CA SER A 400 -7.32 -14.93 8.33
C SER A 400 -8.56 -14.14 7.88
N TRP A 401 -9.16 -14.47 6.73
CA TRP A 401 -10.32 -13.73 6.23
C TRP A 401 -11.60 -13.91 7.08
N PRO A 402 -12.11 -15.13 7.38
CA PRO A 402 -13.26 -15.34 8.26
C PRO A 402 -13.01 -14.87 9.69
N THR A 403 -11.80 -15.06 10.23
CA THR A 403 -11.48 -14.55 11.57
C THR A 403 -11.59 -13.03 11.61
N ALA A 404 -11.02 -12.30 10.65
CA ALA A 404 -11.14 -10.84 10.59
C ALA A 404 -12.61 -10.37 10.50
N LEU A 405 -13.44 -11.09 9.75
CA LEU A 405 -14.89 -10.87 9.70
C LEU A 405 -15.58 -11.06 11.06
N LEU A 406 -15.21 -12.08 11.84
CA LEU A 406 -15.72 -12.30 13.21
C LEU A 406 -15.30 -11.17 14.18
N TRP A 407 -14.06 -10.68 14.08
CA TRP A 407 -13.60 -9.52 14.86
C TRP A 407 -14.42 -8.26 14.55
N ILE A 408 -14.65 -7.98 13.26
CA ILE A 408 -15.45 -6.83 12.83
C ILE A 408 -16.93 -6.96 13.21
N ARG A 409 -17.50 -8.17 13.22
CA ARG A 409 -18.87 -8.44 13.70
C ARG A 409 -19.07 -8.06 15.17
N ARG A 410 -18.04 -8.22 16.01
CA ARG A 410 -18.08 -7.84 17.44
C ARG A 410 -17.84 -6.35 17.67
N ALA A 411 -17.11 -5.69 16.78
CA ALA A 411 -16.67 -4.30 16.93
C ALA A 411 -17.46 -3.28 16.09
N SER A 412 -18.40 -3.71 15.24
CA SER A 412 -19.15 -2.82 14.35
C SER A 412 -20.46 -3.43 13.84
N ASP A 413 -21.30 -2.57 13.27
CA ASP A 413 -22.57 -2.88 12.59
C ASP A 413 -22.42 -3.32 11.11
N ALA A 414 -21.19 -3.59 10.66
CA ALA A 414 -20.86 -3.92 9.28
C ALA A 414 -21.56 -5.21 8.79
N PRO A 415 -21.86 -5.33 7.48
CA PRO A 415 -22.70 -6.40 6.92
C PRO A 415 -21.95 -7.72 6.73
N VAL A 416 -21.30 -8.23 7.78
CA VAL A 416 -20.35 -9.36 7.73
C VAL A 416 -20.89 -10.60 7.01
N GLY A 417 -22.15 -11.00 7.25
CA GLY A 417 -22.76 -12.13 6.54
C GLY A 417 -22.88 -11.92 5.03
N ARG A 418 -23.17 -10.69 4.58
CA ARG A 418 -23.17 -10.32 3.15
C ARG A 418 -21.74 -10.28 2.59
N MET A 419 -20.75 -9.83 3.37
CA MET A 419 -19.35 -9.80 2.95
C MET A 419 -18.78 -11.21 2.74
N PHE A 420 -19.09 -12.14 3.65
CA PHE A 420 -18.73 -13.55 3.51
C PHE A 420 -19.42 -14.19 2.29
N GLY A 421 -20.73 -13.98 2.15
CA GLY A 421 -21.49 -14.46 1.00
C GLY A 421 -20.98 -13.92 -0.35
N ASN A 422 -20.55 -12.67 -0.42
CA ASN A 422 -19.95 -12.10 -1.63
C ASN A 422 -18.57 -12.70 -1.93
N GLY A 423 -17.74 -12.94 -0.91
CA GLY A 423 -16.47 -13.65 -1.07
C GLY A 423 -16.64 -15.08 -1.60
N LEU A 424 -17.58 -15.84 -1.03
CA LEU A 424 -17.87 -17.21 -1.46
C LEU A 424 -18.46 -17.25 -2.89
N ARG A 425 -19.36 -16.32 -3.24
CA ARG A 425 -19.88 -16.19 -4.61
C ARG A 425 -18.76 -15.89 -5.62
N ALA A 426 -17.87 -14.96 -5.31
CA ALA A 426 -16.73 -14.66 -6.18
C ALA A 426 -15.81 -15.89 -6.31
N LEU A 427 -15.55 -16.63 -5.23
CA LEU A 427 -14.75 -17.85 -5.28
C LEU A 427 -15.38 -18.90 -6.21
N VAL A 428 -16.70 -19.12 -6.12
CA VAL A 428 -17.42 -20.05 -7.01
C VAL A 428 -17.41 -19.56 -8.46
N VAL A 429 -17.74 -18.29 -8.71
CA VAL A 429 -17.82 -17.72 -10.07
C VAL A 429 -16.46 -17.73 -10.77
N PHE A 430 -15.41 -17.21 -10.13
CA PHE A 430 -14.09 -17.16 -10.75
C PHE A 430 -13.38 -18.52 -10.71
N GLY A 431 -13.62 -19.35 -9.69
CA GLY A 431 -13.11 -20.73 -9.66
C GLY A 431 -13.68 -21.59 -10.79
N THR A 432 -15.00 -21.54 -11.02
CA THR A 432 -15.63 -22.25 -12.14
C THR A 432 -15.20 -21.68 -13.50
N ALA A 433 -15.15 -20.35 -13.67
CA ALA A 433 -14.64 -19.74 -14.90
C ALA A 433 -13.17 -20.11 -15.18
N SER A 434 -12.33 -20.27 -14.15
CA SER A 434 -10.95 -20.74 -14.27
C SER A 434 -10.87 -22.22 -14.67
N ALA A 435 -11.74 -23.06 -14.10
CA ALA A 435 -11.81 -24.48 -14.45
C ALA A 435 -12.25 -24.68 -15.91
N VAL A 436 -13.27 -23.95 -16.38
CA VAL A 436 -13.71 -23.99 -17.79
C VAL A 436 -12.64 -23.40 -18.72
N SER A 437 -11.98 -22.32 -18.33
CA SER A 437 -10.83 -21.75 -19.05
C SER A 437 -9.72 -22.79 -19.26
N TRP A 438 -9.28 -23.46 -18.20
CA TRP A 438 -8.28 -24.52 -18.27
C TRP A 438 -8.73 -25.71 -19.13
N LEU A 439 -9.99 -26.15 -18.97
CA LEU A 439 -10.57 -27.24 -19.76
C LEU A 439 -10.59 -26.90 -21.26
N SER A 440 -10.95 -25.67 -21.62
CA SER A 440 -11.03 -25.21 -23.02
C SER A 440 -9.67 -25.10 -23.72
N THR A 441 -8.58 -25.03 -22.96
CA THR A 441 -7.21 -24.85 -23.49
C THR A 441 -6.33 -26.09 -23.37
N ARG A 442 -6.89 -27.24 -22.93
CA ARG A 442 -6.14 -28.49 -22.77
C ARG A 442 -5.88 -29.23 -24.08
N GLU A 443 -6.81 -29.13 -25.04
CA GLU A 443 -6.74 -29.79 -26.37
C GLU A 443 -5.94 -28.94 -27.39
N LEU A 444 -5.56 -27.72 -27.03
CA LEU A 444 -4.73 -26.85 -27.87
C LEU A 444 -3.26 -27.31 -27.85
N PRO A 445 -2.50 -27.13 -28.95
CA PRO A 445 -1.09 -27.51 -29.02
C PRO A 445 -0.26 -26.93 -27.87
N ALA A 446 0.59 -27.75 -27.25
CA ALA A 446 1.29 -27.41 -26.02
C ALA A 446 2.32 -26.28 -26.18
N ASP A 447 2.82 -26.09 -27.39
CA ASP A 447 3.73 -25.03 -27.86
C ASP A 447 3.00 -23.69 -28.13
N ALA A 448 1.69 -23.73 -28.35
CA ALA A 448 0.88 -22.56 -28.69
C ALA A 448 0.54 -21.67 -27.47
N HIS A 449 1.52 -21.37 -26.61
CA HIS A 449 1.36 -20.66 -25.33
C HIS A 449 0.55 -19.37 -25.43
N VAL A 450 0.81 -18.55 -26.46
CA VAL A 450 0.09 -17.28 -26.69
C VAL A 450 -1.38 -17.53 -27.04
N LEU A 451 -1.67 -18.52 -27.88
CA LEU A 451 -3.04 -18.91 -28.25
C LEU A 451 -3.80 -19.43 -27.01
N ARG A 452 -3.17 -20.30 -26.22
CA ARG A 452 -3.75 -20.84 -24.97
C ARG A 452 -4.04 -19.72 -23.97
N LEU A 453 -3.14 -18.76 -23.82
CA LEU A 453 -3.37 -17.59 -22.96
C LEU A 453 -4.54 -16.72 -23.46
N LEU A 454 -4.62 -16.43 -24.76
CA LEU A 454 -5.68 -15.60 -25.35
C LEU A 454 -7.05 -16.28 -25.29
N VAL A 455 -7.15 -17.55 -25.72
CA VAL A 455 -8.38 -18.36 -25.64
C VAL A 455 -8.80 -18.54 -24.19
N GLY A 456 -7.87 -18.90 -23.31
CA GLY A 456 -8.12 -19.08 -21.89
C GLY A 456 -8.64 -17.81 -21.21
N ALA A 457 -8.06 -16.65 -21.52
CA ALA A 457 -8.53 -15.36 -21.00
C ALA A 457 -9.92 -14.99 -21.56
N LEU A 458 -10.17 -15.19 -22.85
CA LEU A 458 -11.46 -14.93 -23.48
C LEU A 458 -12.57 -15.80 -22.89
N VAL A 459 -12.33 -17.11 -22.78
CA VAL A 459 -13.27 -18.08 -22.17
C VAL A 459 -13.53 -17.71 -20.71
N LEU A 460 -12.50 -17.34 -19.95
CA LEU A 460 -12.68 -16.94 -18.55
C LEU A 460 -13.56 -15.70 -18.42
N VAL A 461 -13.30 -14.66 -19.22
CA VAL A 461 -14.10 -13.42 -19.20
C VAL A 461 -15.54 -13.68 -19.68
N ALA A 462 -15.73 -14.52 -20.69
CA ALA A 462 -17.04 -14.91 -21.19
C ALA A 462 -17.85 -15.71 -20.14
N VAL A 463 -17.25 -16.72 -19.51
CA VAL A 463 -17.89 -17.56 -18.49
C VAL A 463 -18.14 -16.76 -17.20
N ALA A 464 -17.15 -16.00 -16.71
CA ALA A 464 -17.35 -15.13 -15.55
C ALA A 464 -18.42 -14.07 -15.84
N GLY A 465 -18.40 -13.45 -17.02
CA GLY A 465 -19.41 -12.51 -17.47
C GLY A 465 -20.81 -13.14 -17.52
N LEU A 466 -20.94 -14.34 -18.08
CA LEU A 466 -22.20 -15.10 -18.11
C LEU A 466 -22.69 -15.45 -16.71
N LEU A 467 -21.82 -15.92 -15.81
CA LEU A 467 -22.20 -16.27 -14.43
C LEU A 467 -22.59 -15.03 -13.61
N VAL A 468 -21.86 -13.91 -13.76
CA VAL A 468 -22.21 -12.60 -13.19
C VAL A 468 -23.55 -12.11 -13.74
N LEU A 469 -23.79 -12.27 -15.04
CA LEU A 469 -25.07 -11.97 -15.68
C LEU A 469 -26.18 -12.90 -15.21
N LEU A 470 -25.96 -14.18 -14.97
CA LEU A 470 -26.99 -15.12 -14.52
C LEU A 470 -27.35 -14.91 -13.03
N TRP A 471 -26.38 -14.55 -12.18
CA TRP A 471 -26.62 -14.44 -10.73
C TRP A 471 -27.46 -13.20 -10.36
N PRO A 472 -28.67 -13.37 -9.75
CA PRO A 472 -29.54 -12.23 -9.41
C PRO A 472 -28.99 -11.25 -8.36
N ALA A 473 -27.92 -11.61 -7.65
CA ALA A 473 -27.21 -10.73 -6.73
C ALA A 473 -26.40 -9.68 -7.49
N TYR A 474 -25.53 -10.12 -8.41
CA TYR A 474 -24.75 -9.23 -9.26
C TYR A 474 -25.63 -8.31 -10.12
N ARG A 475 -26.76 -8.81 -10.67
CA ARG A 475 -27.75 -7.95 -11.36
C ARG A 475 -28.37 -6.87 -10.46
N ARG A 476 -28.50 -7.10 -9.15
CA ARG A 476 -29.03 -6.11 -8.21
C ARG A 476 -27.97 -5.08 -7.86
N ASP A 477 -26.74 -5.51 -7.61
CA ASP A 477 -25.62 -4.62 -7.31
C ASP A 477 -25.30 -3.72 -8.52
N ALA A 478 -25.28 -4.27 -9.74
CA ALA A 478 -25.11 -3.49 -10.98
C ALA A 478 -26.24 -2.48 -11.22
N ARG A 479 -27.50 -2.84 -10.97
CA ARG A 479 -28.63 -1.89 -11.07
C ARG A 479 -28.57 -0.78 -10.01
N ARG A 480 -28.08 -1.09 -8.80
CA ARG A 480 -27.82 -0.09 -7.74
C ARG A 480 -26.69 0.88 -8.12
N MET A 481 -25.67 0.44 -8.87
CA MET A 481 -24.64 1.36 -9.41
C MET A 481 -25.24 2.40 -10.35
N TRP A 482 -26.14 1.98 -11.24
CA TRP A 482 -26.72 2.85 -12.26
C TRP A 482 -27.55 3.96 -11.61
N SER A 483 -28.40 3.62 -10.64
CA SER A 483 -29.19 4.62 -9.91
C SER A 483 -28.31 5.55 -9.05
N LEU A 484 -27.23 5.07 -8.41
CA LEU A 484 -26.30 5.93 -7.69
C LEU A 484 -25.55 6.92 -8.61
N ARG A 485 -25.18 6.50 -9.82
CA ARG A 485 -24.56 7.37 -10.82
C ARG A 485 -25.50 8.50 -11.24
N GLU A 486 -26.79 8.21 -11.43
CA GLU A 486 -27.81 9.21 -11.75
C GLU A 486 -28.01 10.23 -10.61
N HIS A 487 -28.04 9.77 -9.35
CA HIS A 487 -28.20 10.66 -8.19
C HIS A 487 -27.00 11.61 -8.00
N LEU A 488 -25.78 11.12 -8.23
CA LEU A 488 -24.56 11.96 -8.20
C LEU A 488 -24.47 12.91 -9.41
N GLY A 489 -24.94 12.47 -10.59
CA GLY A 489 -25.07 13.33 -11.77
C GLY A 489 -26.04 14.48 -11.57
N ARG A 490 -27.24 14.22 -11.04
CA ARG A 490 -28.28 15.22 -10.80
C ARG A 490 -27.87 16.29 -9.78
N ARG A 491 -27.05 15.97 -8.77
CA ARG A 491 -26.51 16.99 -7.83
C ARG A 491 -25.51 17.96 -8.49
N ARG A 492 -24.76 17.55 -9.52
CA ARG A 492 -23.87 18.48 -10.27
C ARG A 492 -24.65 19.49 -11.12
N GLY A 493 -25.83 19.13 -11.63
CA GLY A 493 -26.66 20.05 -12.43
C GLY A 493 -27.27 21.21 -11.64
N ARG A 494 -27.43 21.09 -10.31
CA ARG A 494 -28.19 22.05 -9.49
C ARG A 494 -27.34 23.14 -8.80
N HIS A 495 -26.03 23.20 -9.06
CA HIS A 495 -25.14 24.27 -8.61
C HIS A 495 -24.59 25.15 -9.77
N GLY A 496 -25.13 25.00 -10.99
CA GLY A 496 -24.69 25.74 -12.18
C GLY A 496 -25.40 27.06 -12.47
N ARG A 497 -26.42 27.45 -11.69
CA ARG A 497 -27.16 28.72 -11.87
C ARG A 497 -26.93 29.65 -10.67
N PRO A 498 -26.17 30.76 -10.81
CA PRO A 498 -26.20 31.83 -9.83
C PRO A 498 -27.56 32.53 -9.90
N ALA A 499 -28.17 32.80 -8.74
CA ALA A 499 -29.37 33.62 -8.68
C ALA A 499 -29.03 35.04 -9.18
N ARG A 500 -29.68 35.48 -10.25
CA ARG A 500 -29.60 36.85 -10.77
C ARG A 500 -30.96 37.52 -10.63
N GLY A 501 -30.97 38.69 -9.99
CA GLY A 501 -31.99 39.71 -10.19
C GLY A 501 -33.16 39.70 -9.21
N GLU A 502 -32.96 40.32 -8.04
CA GLU A 502 -34.00 41.13 -7.38
C GLU A 502 -33.36 42.03 -6.29
N ALA A 503 -32.61 43.04 -6.74
CA ALA A 503 -32.03 44.07 -5.88
C ALA A 503 -31.63 45.32 -6.69
N ARG A 504 -32.63 46.09 -7.14
CA ARG A 504 -32.49 47.52 -7.53
C ARG A 504 -33.85 48.12 -7.88
N GLY A 505 -34.31 49.07 -7.06
CA GLY A 505 -35.52 49.83 -7.36
C GLY A 505 -35.98 50.74 -6.22
N ARG A 506 -35.71 52.05 -6.39
CA ARG A 506 -36.30 53.21 -5.68
C ARG A 506 -35.59 53.74 -4.42
N HIS A 507 -34.72 54.73 -4.66
CA HIS A 507 -34.64 55.95 -3.85
C HIS A 507 -34.97 57.14 -4.77
N ALA A 508 -35.94 57.98 -4.40
CA ALA A 508 -35.88 59.45 -4.52
C ALA A 508 -37.23 60.13 -4.16
N ALA A 509 -37.12 61.33 -3.56
CA ALA A 509 -38.12 62.40 -3.38
C ALA A 509 -39.31 62.18 -2.41
N GLY A 510 -39.48 63.12 -1.46
CA GLY A 510 -40.73 63.25 -0.67
C GLY A 510 -40.69 63.98 0.69
N ALA A 511 -40.21 65.24 0.75
CA ALA A 511 -40.51 66.27 1.77
C ALA A 511 -40.28 66.01 3.30
N ALA A 512 -40.13 67.10 4.05
CA ALA A 512 -40.06 67.20 5.52
C ALA A 512 -41.13 68.24 5.99
N PRO A 513 -41.13 68.79 7.23
CA PRO A 513 -40.60 68.37 8.54
C PRO A 513 -41.66 68.47 9.69
N THR A 514 -41.39 67.97 10.91
CA THR A 514 -41.79 68.62 12.21
C THR A 514 -41.29 67.86 13.45
N SER A 515 -40.84 68.61 14.48
CA SER A 515 -40.92 68.44 15.97
C SER A 515 -41.11 67.04 16.61
N THR A 516 -40.55 66.69 17.79
CA THR A 516 -40.21 67.48 19.00
C THR A 516 -39.32 66.65 19.97
N ARG A 517 -38.66 67.30 20.97
CA ARG A 517 -38.38 66.93 22.40
C ARG A 517 -38.50 65.46 22.88
N GLU A 518 -37.88 64.92 23.96
CA GLU A 518 -36.90 65.24 25.03
C GLU A 518 -36.75 63.90 25.84
N ALA A 519 -35.79 63.59 26.74
CA ALA A 519 -34.47 64.09 27.11
C ALA A 519 -33.77 63.07 28.07
N GLY A 520 -32.44 63.17 28.27
CA GLY A 520 -31.79 62.80 29.55
C GLY A 520 -31.10 61.43 29.68
N GLY A 521 -29.81 61.45 30.08
CA GLY A 521 -29.16 60.36 30.86
C GLY A 521 -29.09 60.75 32.34
N PRO A 522 -28.06 60.35 33.14
CA PRO A 522 -26.99 59.37 32.87
C PRO A 522 -26.56 58.48 34.10
N LEU A 523 -25.50 57.67 33.91
CA LEU A 523 -24.45 57.27 34.89
C LEU A 523 -24.70 56.27 36.07
N ALA A 524 -23.63 55.48 36.33
CA ALA A 524 -23.15 54.93 37.63
C ALA A 524 -24.00 53.84 38.35
N SER A 525 -23.46 52.97 39.23
CA SER A 525 -22.09 52.47 39.50
C SER A 525 -22.11 51.35 40.56
N ALA A 526 -21.11 50.45 40.55
CA ALA A 526 -20.57 49.68 41.71
C ALA A 526 -21.47 48.69 42.50
N GLY A 527 -20.84 47.66 43.09
CA GLY A 527 -21.46 46.71 44.03
C GLY A 527 -20.71 45.37 44.07
N ALA A 528 -20.00 45.09 45.16
CA ALA A 528 -19.20 43.86 45.37
C ALA A 528 -19.80 42.98 46.49
N VAL A 529 -18.97 42.09 47.07
CA VAL A 529 -19.26 41.15 48.19
C VAL A 529 -20.00 39.87 47.76
N ALA A 530 -19.73 38.64 48.22
CA ALA A 530 -18.60 37.86 48.77
C ALA A 530 -19.20 36.68 49.57
N GLY A 531 -18.46 35.59 49.74
CA GLY A 531 -18.84 34.42 50.57
C GLY A 531 -18.25 33.13 49.98
N SER A 532 -17.07 32.64 50.39
CA SER A 532 -16.72 31.96 51.66
C SER A 532 -17.35 30.56 51.80
N GLY A 533 -16.55 29.49 51.73
CA GLY A 533 -17.03 28.11 51.98
C GLY A 533 -16.13 26.98 51.48
N ARG A 534 -15.04 26.69 52.21
CA ARG A 534 -14.31 25.39 52.27
C ARG A 534 -14.21 25.02 53.76
N PRO A 535 -14.22 23.74 54.17
CA PRO A 535 -13.08 22.79 53.97
C PRO A 535 -13.52 21.29 53.76
N ASP A 536 -12.78 20.42 53.05
CA ASP A 536 -11.68 19.48 53.42
C ASP A 536 -12.10 18.01 53.74
N ARG A 537 -11.15 17.07 53.49
CA ARG A 537 -11.10 15.61 53.86
C ARG A 537 -12.04 14.66 53.08
N GLU A 538 -11.74 13.37 52.82
CA GLU A 538 -10.62 12.42 53.05
C GLU A 538 -10.23 11.75 51.68
N ALA A 539 -9.09 11.12 51.37
CA ALA A 539 -8.01 10.36 52.06
C ALA A 539 -8.21 8.81 52.14
N GLY A 540 -7.26 8.06 51.54
CA GLY A 540 -7.13 6.58 51.65
C GLY A 540 -7.84 5.76 50.54
N ALA A 541 -7.26 4.72 49.94
CA ALA A 541 -5.89 4.17 50.03
C ALA A 541 -5.47 3.54 48.69
#